data_AF-A0A1A2PB05-F1
#
_entry.id   AF-A0A1A2PB05-F1
#
_cell.length_a   1.000
_cell.length_b   1.000
_cell.length_c   1.000
_cell.angle_alpha   90.00
_cell.angle_beta   90.00
_cell.angle_gamma   90.00
#
_symmetry.space_group_name_H-M   'P 1'
#
loop_
_entity.id
_entity.type
_entity.pdbx_description
1 polymer ?
#
loop_
_entity_poly.entity_id
_entity_poly.type
_entity_poly.pdbx_seq_one_letter_code
_entity_poly.pdbx_strand_id
1 'polypeptide(L)'
;MQGEEQVRRVAQVVQARRRRLSTAIGYAFLGSFFVFIYGMTLLAYLLAYQYLAGPYCETHRMRASDTCSVLHVNGLRGGHSVEHLNHPGDTPPELTLPPTAHPSPDAIIRGVYSPAAMQRLHHSDGLEMLAFGVALTPLVCLFTVRFVRARRASRTMPAVPDE
;
A
#
# COMPACT_ATOMS: atom_id res chain seq x y z
N MET A 1 -13.29 -24.51 53.95
CA MET A 1 -13.47 -23.19 53.31
C MET A 1 -12.20 -22.61 52.68
N GLN A 2 -10.98 -22.98 53.10
CA GLN A 2 -9.73 -22.45 52.49
C GLN A 2 -9.54 -22.77 50.98
N GLY A 3 -10.05 -23.90 50.48
CA GLY A 3 -9.89 -24.30 49.07
C GLY A 3 -10.66 -23.42 48.06
N GLU A 4 -11.85 -22.94 48.41
CA GLU A 4 -12.67 -22.10 47.52
C GLU A 4 -12.06 -20.70 47.31
N GLU A 5 -11.43 -20.15 48.35
CA GLU A 5 -10.78 -18.85 48.28
C GLU A 5 -9.52 -18.89 47.38
N GLN A 6 -8.77 -20.00 47.45
CA GLN A 6 -7.61 -20.23 46.60
C GLN A 6 -8.01 -20.36 45.13
N VAL A 7 -9.11 -21.08 44.82
CA VAL A 7 -9.65 -21.20 43.46
C VAL A 7 -10.12 -19.84 42.92
N ARG A 8 -10.79 -19.01 43.73
CA ARG A 8 -11.21 -17.66 43.31
C ARG A 8 -10.02 -16.75 43.00
N ARG A 9 -8.97 -16.76 43.82
CA ARG A 9 -7.75 -15.97 43.57
C ARG A 9 -7.04 -16.40 42.28
N VAL A 10 -6.93 -17.72 42.04
CA VAL A 10 -6.35 -18.24 40.78
C VAL A 10 -7.19 -17.83 39.57
N ALA A 11 -8.52 -17.95 39.65
CA ALA A 11 -9.41 -17.54 38.57
C ALA A 11 -9.30 -16.03 38.25
N GLN A 12 -9.20 -15.18 39.27
CA GLN A 12 -9.00 -13.73 39.09
C GLN A 12 -7.65 -13.42 38.41
N VAL A 13 -6.55 -14.09 38.81
CA VAL A 13 -5.24 -13.90 38.18
C VAL A 13 -5.24 -14.37 36.72
N VAL A 14 -5.88 -15.50 36.42
CA VAL A 14 -5.99 -16.02 35.05
C VAL A 14 -6.84 -15.09 34.18
N GLN A 15 -7.98 -14.60 34.69
CA GLN A 15 -8.81 -13.62 33.98
C GLN A 15 -8.08 -12.30 33.75
N ALA A 16 -7.34 -11.79 34.75
CA ALA A 16 -6.54 -10.58 34.62
C ALA A 16 -5.42 -10.75 33.58
N ARG A 17 -4.72 -11.89 33.57
CA ARG A 17 -3.71 -12.22 32.54
C ARG A 17 -4.33 -12.33 31.15
N ARG A 18 -5.48 -13.00 31.01
CA ARG A 18 -6.20 -13.09 29.72
C ARG A 18 -6.61 -11.72 29.21
N ARG A 19 -7.12 -10.82 30.07
CA ARG A 19 -7.46 -9.44 29.69
C ARG A 19 -6.23 -8.67 29.22
N ARG A 20 -5.13 -8.70 29.98
CA ARG A 20 -3.86 -8.04 29.59
C ARG A 20 -3.32 -8.57 28.26
N LEU A 21 -3.35 -9.88 28.04
CA LEU A 21 -2.90 -10.50 26.80
C LEU A 21 -3.79 -10.09 25.62
N SER A 22 -5.12 -10.15 25.77
CA SER A 22 -6.08 -9.73 24.75
C SER A 22 -5.90 -8.25 24.38
N THR A 23 -5.70 -7.39 25.38
CA THR A 23 -5.41 -5.96 25.16
C THR A 23 -4.09 -5.77 24.41
N ALA A 24 -3.03 -6.47 24.80
CA ALA A 24 -1.73 -6.39 24.14
C ALA A 24 -1.79 -6.85 22.67
N ILE A 25 -2.50 -7.96 22.42
CA ILE A 25 -2.76 -8.46 21.06
C ILE A 25 -3.54 -7.42 20.25
N GLY A 26 -4.59 -6.83 20.83
CA GLY A 26 -5.38 -5.78 20.19
C GLY A 26 -4.54 -4.57 19.78
N TYR A 27 -3.63 -4.12 20.64
CA TYR A 27 -2.70 -3.03 20.31
C TYR A 27 -1.70 -3.41 19.23
N ALA A 28 -1.19 -4.64 19.23
CA ALA A 28 -0.29 -5.12 18.19
C ALA A 28 -0.97 -5.15 16.82
N PHE A 29 -2.19 -5.71 16.73
CA PHE A 29 -2.96 -5.71 15.49
C PHE A 29 -3.26 -4.30 15.00
N LEU A 30 -3.69 -3.42 15.90
CA LEU A 30 -3.99 -2.04 15.57
C LEU A 30 -2.73 -1.31 15.06
N GLY A 31 -1.59 -1.48 15.74
CA GLY A 31 -0.31 -0.91 15.33
C GLY A 31 0.12 -1.39 13.95
N SER A 32 0.07 -2.70 13.70
CA SER A 32 0.40 -3.29 12.40
C SER A 32 -0.51 -2.79 11.28
N PHE A 33 -1.81 -2.66 11.54
CA PHE A 33 -2.76 -2.11 10.58
C PHE A 33 -2.40 -0.67 10.20
N PHE A 34 -2.00 0.17 11.15
CA PHE A 34 -1.59 1.55 10.82
C PHE A 34 -0.28 1.63 10.05
N VAL A 35 0.71 0.79 10.40
CA VAL A 35 1.95 0.68 9.62
C VAL A 35 1.64 0.28 8.17
N PHE A 36 0.71 -0.67 7.98
CA PHE A 36 0.24 -1.07 6.67
C PHE A 36 -0.42 0.08 5.89
N ILE A 37 -1.38 0.79 6.50
CA ILE A 37 -2.05 1.93 5.84
C ILE A 37 -1.04 3.04 5.50
N TYR A 38 -0.09 3.32 6.38
CA TYR A 38 0.98 4.28 6.11
C TYR A 38 1.84 3.86 4.91
N GLY A 39 2.28 2.60 4.88
CA GLY A 39 3.03 2.03 3.75
C GLY A 39 2.27 2.11 2.43
N MET A 40 0.98 1.75 2.44
CA MET A 40 0.10 1.85 1.25
C MET A 40 -0.06 3.29 0.78
N THR A 41 -0.18 4.25 1.71
CA THR A 41 -0.28 5.67 1.37
C THR A 41 1.00 6.17 0.69
N LEU A 42 2.17 5.82 1.24
CA LEU A 42 3.45 6.19 0.63
C LEU A 42 3.65 5.54 -0.74
N LEU A 43 3.32 4.26 -0.87
CA LEU A 43 3.42 3.54 -2.14
C LEU A 43 2.51 4.18 -3.20
N ALA A 44 1.28 4.55 -2.84
CA ALA A 44 0.35 5.23 -3.74
C ALA A 44 0.91 6.57 -4.24
N TYR A 45 1.47 7.40 -3.35
CA TYR A 45 2.11 8.66 -3.75
C TYR A 45 3.35 8.45 -4.62
N LEU A 46 4.15 7.41 -4.35
CA LEU A 46 5.32 7.07 -5.16
C LEU A 46 4.93 6.67 -6.59
N LEU A 47 3.93 5.80 -6.72
CA LEU A 47 3.40 5.36 -8.01
C LEU A 47 2.74 6.54 -8.76
N ALA A 48 1.95 7.35 -8.07
CA ALA A 48 1.37 8.56 -8.64
C ALA A 48 2.46 9.49 -9.18
N TYR A 49 3.51 9.73 -8.40
CA TYR A 49 4.64 10.55 -8.85
C TYR A 49 5.32 9.93 -10.08
N GLN A 50 5.60 8.63 -10.07
CA GLN A 50 6.24 7.97 -11.21
C GLN A 50 5.41 8.12 -12.49
N TYR A 51 4.10 7.89 -12.41
CA TYR A 51 3.20 7.96 -13.57
C TYR A 51 2.92 9.40 -14.05
N LEU A 52 2.97 10.39 -13.15
CA LEU A 52 2.71 11.79 -13.48
C LEU A 52 3.96 12.59 -13.86
N ALA A 53 5.14 12.23 -13.34
CA ALA A 53 6.37 13.03 -13.49
C ALA A 53 6.99 12.97 -14.89
N GLY A 54 6.65 11.97 -15.70
CA GLY A 54 7.16 11.88 -17.06
C GLY A 54 6.88 10.55 -17.74
N PRO A 55 7.38 10.37 -18.97
CA PRO A 55 7.24 9.11 -19.69
C PRO A 55 8.17 8.05 -19.11
N TYR A 56 7.60 6.98 -18.56
CA TYR A 56 8.32 5.81 -18.07
C TYR A 56 7.92 4.57 -18.85
N CYS A 57 8.82 3.60 -18.90
CA CYS A 57 8.60 2.27 -19.44
C CYS A 57 9.48 1.30 -18.64
N GLU A 58 8.91 0.19 -18.15
CA GLU A 58 9.69 -0.82 -17.42
C GLU A 58 10.49 -0.21 -16.24
N THR A 59 9.89 0.73 -15.49
CA THR A 59 10.51 1.53 -14.41
C THR A 59 11.61 2.51 -14.83
N HIS A 60 11.97 2.59 -16.11
CA HIS A 60 12.99 3.49 -16.63
C HIS A 60 12.36 4.71 -17.30
N ARG A 61 13.01 5.87 -17.16
CA ARG A 61 12.59 7.10 -17.83
C ARG A 61 12.94 7.00 -19.32
N MET A 62 11.95 7.24 -20.18
CA MET A 62 12.15 7.24 -21.62
C MET A 62 12.86 8.50 -22.10
N ARG A 63 13.80 8.36 -23.03
CA ARG A 63 14.38 9.46 -23.81
C ARG A 63 13.48 9.79 -25.00
N ALA A 64 13.73 10.93 -25.64
CA ALA A 64 12.90 11.42 -26.74
C ALA A 64 12.83 10.47 -27.95
N SER A 65 13.89 9.69 -28.19
CA SER A 65 14.00 8.73 -29.28
C SER A 65 13.61 7.31 -28.91
N ASP A 66 13.34 7.03 -27.63
CA ASP A 66 12.99 5.69 -27.18
C ASP A 66 11.52 5.38 -27.53
N THR A 67 11.19 4.10 -27.59
CA THR A 67 9.78 3.65 -27.66
C THR A 67 9.53 2.60 -26.59
N CYS A 68 8.27 2.38 -26.24
CA CYS A 68 7.88 1.37 -25.26
C CYS A 68 6.90 0.39 -25.91
N SER A 69 7.27 -0.89 -25.94
CA SER A 69 6.31 -1.95 -26.26
C SER A 69 5.47 -2.21 -25.02
N VAL A 70 4.14 -2.17 -25.17
CA VAL A 70 3.20 -2.44 -24.08
C VAL A 70 2.25 -3.54 -24.48
N LEU A 71 2.05 -4.47 -23.56
CA LEU A 71 1.01 -5.48 -23.58
C LEU A 71 0.26 -5.39 -22.26
N HIS A 72 -0.91 -4.77 -22.31
CA HIS A 72 -1.79 -4.64 -21.16
C HIS A 72 -3.04 -5.48 -21.37
N VAL A 73 -3.41 -6.22 -20.34
CA VAL A 73 -4.53 -7.13 -20.38
C VAL A 73 -5.42 -6.90 -19.18
N ASN A 74 -6.66 -6.52 -19.43
CA ASN A 74 -7.67 -6.37 -18.39
C ASN A 74 -8.40 -7.70 -18.15
N GLY A 75 -8.11 -8.35 -17.02
CA GLY A 75 -8.76 -9.59 -16.61
C GLY A 75 -9.78 -9.38 -15.49
N LEU A 76 -10.77 -10.29 -15.40
CA LEU A 76 -11.76 -10.33 -14.31
C LEU A 76 -11.13 -10.51 -12.90
N ARG A 77 -9.87 -10.96 -12.83
CA ARG A 77 -9.12 -11.19 -11.57
C ARG A 77 -7.92 -10.28 -11.40
N GLY A 78 -7.81 -9.22 -12.20
CA GLY A 78 -6.69 -8.30 -12.18
C GLY A 78 -6.13 -8.04 -13.58
N GLY A 79 -5.59 -6.83 -13.77
CA GLY A 79 -4.86 -6.46 -14.98
C GLY A 79 -3.44 -7.00 -14.95
N HIS A 80 -2.94 -7.47 -16.09
CA HIS A 80 -1.53 -7.77 -16.29
C HIS A 80 -0.97 -6.79 -17.33
N SER A 81 0.05 -6.03 -16.95
CA SER A 81 0.80 -5.16 -17.85
C SER A 81 2.22 -5.67 -17.98
N VAL A 82 2.69 -5.82 -19.22
CA VAL A 82 4.09 -6.05 -19.56
C VAL A 82 4.53 -4.86 -20.40
N GLU A 83 5.63 -4.24 -20.00
CA GLU A 83 6.24 -3.11 -20.69
C GLU A 83 7.69 -3.47 -21.01
N HIS A 84 8.18 -3.02 -22.15
CA HIS A 84 9.57 -3.17 -22.52
C HIS A 84 10.09 -1.91 -23.21
N LEU A 85 11.21 -1.39 -22.71
CA LEU A 85 11.86 -0.21 -23.26
C LEU A 85 12.69 -0.59 -24.48
N ASN A 86 12.37 -0.02 -25.64
CA ASN A 86 13.13 -0.20 -26.87
C ASN A 86 14.07 0.98 -27.08
N HIS A 87 15.36 0.70 -27.31
CA HIS A 87 16.31 1.76 -27.67
C HIS A 87 16.19 2.14 -29.16
N PRO A 88 16.72 3.32 -29.55
CA PRO A 88 16.61 3.79 -30.92
C PRO A 88 17.30 2.84 -31.89
N GLY A 89 16.56 2.36 -32.89
CA GLY A 89 17.05 1.42 -33.90
C GLY A 89 16.80 -0.05 -33.58
N ASP A 90 16.33 -0.38 -32.37
CA ASP A 90 15.93 -1.74 -32.03
C ASP A 90 14.60 -2.08 -32.69
N THR A 91 14.45 -3.34 -33.09
CA THR A 91 13.15 -3.86 -33.51
C THR A 91 12.32 -4.13 -32.25
N PRO A 92 11.11 -3.54 -32.11
CA PRO A 92 10.27 -3.77 -30.95
C PRO A 92 9.98 -5.27 -30.77
N PRO A 93 10.18 -5.84 -29.57
CA PRO A 93 9.95 -7.26 -29.36
C PRO A 93 8.45 -7.55 -29.36
N GLU A 94 8.11 -8.76 -29.78
CA GLU A 94 6.75 -9.26 -29.59
C GLU A 94 6.54 -9.68 -28.13
N LEU A 95 5.72 -8.91 -27.42
CA LEU A 95 5.33 -9.23 -26.06
C LEU A 95 4.25 -10.32 -26.07
N THR A 96 4.52 -11.44 -25.41
CA THR A 96 3.58 -12.56 -25.30
C THR A 96 2.94 -12.60 -23.91
N LEU A 97 1.70 -13.07 -23.86
CA LEU A 97 1.02 -13.28 -22.59
C LEU A 97 1.54 -14.51 -21.87
N PRO A 98 1.55 -14.51 -20.53
CA PRO A 98 1.78 -15.74 -19.80
C PRO A 98 0.72 -16.79 -20.21
N PRO A 99 1.08 -18.08 -20.33
CA PRO A 99 0.16 -19.13 -20.80
C PRO A 99 -1.12 -19.28 -19.97
N THR A 100 -1.10 -18.79 -18.73
CA THR A 100 -2.21 -18.81 -17.77
C THR A 100 -3.20 -17.66 -17.95
N ALA A 101 -2.90 -16.69 -18.82
CA ALA A 101 -3.80 -15.58 -19.10
C ALA A 101 -4.84 -15.99 -20.14
N HIS A 102 -6.13 -15.94 -19.76
CA HIS A 102 -7.26 -16.13 -20.67
C HIS A 102 -8.10 -14.84 -20.76
N PRO A 103 -7.56 -13.77 -21.35
CA PRO A 103 -8.33 -12.55 -21.50
C PRO A 103 -9.36 -12.65 -22.61
N SER A 104 -10.43 -11.87 -22.47
CA SER A 104 -11.27 -11.54 -23.60
C SER A 104 -10.41 -10.81 -24.65
N PRO A 105 -10.54 -11.10 -25.96
CA PRO A 105 -9.81 -10.41 -27.02
C PRO A 105 -9.93 -8.89 -26.95
N ASP A 106 -11.10 -8.40 -26.56
CA ASP A 106 -11.42 -6.96 -26.45
C ASP A 106 -10.72 -6.27 -25.27
N ALA A 107 -10.07 -7.04 -24.39
CA ALA A 107 -9.41 -6.56 -23.19
C ALA A 107 -7.87 -6.47 -23.34
N ILE A 108 -7.34 -6.74 -24.54
CA ILE A 108 -5.91 -6.72 -24.83
C ILE A 108 -5.54 -5.40 -25.52
N ILE A 109 -4.72 -4.59 -24.86
CA ILE A 109 -4.07 -3.42 -25.44
C ILE A 109 -2.64 -3.84 -25.77
N ARG A 110 -2.30 -3.86 -27.07
CA ARG A 110 -0.94 -4.13 -27.55
C ARG A 110 -0.49 -2.99 -28.46
N GLY A 111 0.70 -2.45 -28.25
CA GLY A 111 1.22 -1.40 -29.11
C GLY A 111 2.64 -0.97 -28.79
N VAL A 112 3.22 -0.19 -29.70
CA VAL A 112 4.50 0.50 -29.51
C VAL A 112 4.20 1.98 -29.34
N TYR A 113 4.61 2.54 -28.21
CA TYR A 113 4.25 3.88 -27.78
C TYR A 113 5.48 4.78 -27.76
N SER A 114 5.32 6.00 -28.26
CA SER A 114 6.29 7.07 -28.06
C SER A 114 6.24 7.58 -26.61
N PRO A 115 7.23 8.36 -26.15
CA PRO A 115 7.22 8.91 -24.78
C PRO A 115 5.93 9.71 -24.49
N ALA A 116 5.48 10.55 -25.42
CA ALA A 116 4.25 11.33 -25.24
C ALA A 116 3.00 10.45 -25.17
N ALA A 117 2.97 9.32 -25.87
CA ALA A 117 1.87 8.37 -25.81
C ALA A 117 1.89 7.57 -24.50
N MET A 118 3.07 7.15 -24.03
CA MET A 118 3.23 6.51 -22.71
C MET A 118 2.83 7.43 -21.57
N GLN A 119 3.24 8.69 -21.60
CA GLN A 119 2.86 9.65 -20.57
C GLN A 119 1.33 9.78 -20.47
N ARG A 120 0.63 9.81 -21.61
CA ARG A 120 -0.84 9.85 -21.62
C ARG A 120 -1.46 8.55 -21.10
N LEU A 121 -0.89 7.41 -21.46
CA LEU A 121 -1.34 6.10 -21.00
C LEU A 121 -1.23 5.98 -19.48
N HIS A 122 -0.10 6.38 -18.90
CA HIS A 122 0.12 6.32 -17.45
C HIS A 122 -0.57 7.45 -16.67
N HIS A 123 -0.97 8.54 -17.32
CA HIS A 123 -1.55 9.69 -16.62
C HIS A 123 -2.85 9.33 -15.87
N SER A 124 -3.72 8.49 -16.44
CA SER A 124 -4.93 8.00 -15.75
C SER A 124 -4.57 7.22 -14.50
N ASP A 125 -3.64 6.27 -14.61
CA ASP A 125 -3.20 5.41 -13.51
C ASP A 125 -2.54 6.24 -12.40
N GLY A 126 -1.75 7.24 -12.79
CA GLY A 126 -1.16 8.20 -11.87
C GLY A 126 -2.19 9.03 -11.10
N LEU A 127 -3.26 9.49 -11.77
CA LEU A 127 -4.36 10.20 -11.12
C LEU A 127 -5.16 9.29 -10.18
N GLU A 128 -5.40 8.03 -10.56
CA GLU A 128 -6.06 7.05 -9.69
C GLU A 128 -5.25 6.76 -8.43
N MET A 129 -3.93 6.54 -8.57
CA MET A 129 -3.03 6.34 -7.44
C MET A 129 -2.94 7.57 -6.55
N LEU A 130 -2.95 8.78 -7.14
CA LEU A 130 -2.98 10.02 -6.39
C LEU A 130 -4.28 10.14 -5.59
N ALA A 131 -5.43 9.91 -6.23
CA ALA A 131 -6.73 9.94 -5.58
C ALA A 131 -6.81 8.92 -4.43
N PHE A 132 -6.29 7.71 -4.64
CA PHE A 132 -6.20 6.68 -3.61
C PHE A 132 -5.32 7.11 -2.42
N GLY A 133 -4.12 7.66 -2.69
CA GLY A 133 -3.24 8.18 -1.64
C GLY A 133 -3.87 9.33 -0.84
N VAL A 134 -4.56 10.24 -1.51
CA VAL A 134 -5.31 11.33 -0.88
C VAL A 134 -6.43 10.77 0.01
N ALA A 135 -7.17 9.76 -0.45
CA ALA A 135 -8.24 9.13 0.32
C ALA A 135 -7.72 8.43 1.60
N LEU A 136 -6.51 7.88 1.59
CA LEU A 136 -5.89 7.25 2.76
C LEU A 136 -5.28 8.26 3.75
N THR A 137 -4.93 9.46 3.30
CA THR A 137 -4.22 10.47 4.12
C THR A 137 -4.98 10.85 5.40
N PRO A 138 -6.31 11.06 5.41
CA PRO A 138 -7.05 11.34 6.64
C PRO A 138 -6.90 10.24 7.71
N LEU A 139 -6.83 8.96 7.31
CA LEU A 139 -6.66 7.85 8.25
C LEU A 139 -5.31 7.94 8.97
N VAL A 140 -4.25 8.25 8.22
CA VAL A 140 -2.91 8.49 8.76
C VAL A 140 -2.91 9.70 9.70
N CYS A 141 -3.49 10.82 9.28
CA CYS A 141 -3.53 12.04 10.10
C CYS A 141 -4.29 11.84 11.42
N LEU A 142 -5.48 11.22 11.36
CA LEU A 142 -6.29 10.94 12.55
C LEU A 142 -5.53 10.08 13.56
N PHE A 143 -4.83 9.06 13.09
CA PHE A 143 -4.04 8.20 13.97
C PHE A 143 -2.87 8.94 14.59
N THR A 144 -2.09 9.67 13.78
CA THR A 144 -0.95 10.45 14.28
C THR A 144 -1.40 11.44 15.36
N VAL A 145 -2.52 12.15 15.16
CA VAL A 145 -3.08 13.05 16.17
C VAL A 145 -3.48 12.30 17.44
N ARG A 146 -4.17 11.15 17.32
CA ARG A 146 -4.56 10.34 18.50
C ARG A 146 -3.35 9.83 19.26
N PHE A 147 -2.33 9.35 18.56
CA PHE A 147 -1.08 8.88 19.16
C PHE A 147 -0.35 10.01 19.89
N VAL A 148 -0.21 11.18 19.27
CA VAL A 148 0.41 12.36 19.90
C VAL A 148 -0.38 12.80 21.14
N ARG A 149 -1.72 12.83 21.07
CA ARG A 149 -2.58 13.16 22.23
C ARG A 149 -2.44 12.15 23.35
N ALA A 150 -2.44 10.85 23.06
CA ALA A 150 -2.25 9.81 24.07
C ALA A 150 -0.89 9.95 24.78
N ARG A 151 0.19 10.17 24.04
CA ARG A 151 1.52 10.38 24.64
C ARG A 151 1.62 11.66 25.48
N ARG A 152 0.91 12.73 25.10
CA ARG A 152 0.84 13.96 25.92
C ARG A 152 0.07 13.73 27.22
N ALA A 153 -1.03 13.00 27.20
CA ALA A 153 -1.79 12.63 28.39
C ALA A 153 -0.95 11.77 29.36
N SER A 154 -0.13 10.85 28.85
CA SER A 154 0.77 10.04 29.70
C SER A 154 1.92 10.83 30.34
N ARG A 155 2.29 11.99 29.77
CA ARG A 155 3.37 12.86 30.28
C ARG A 155 2.89 13.89 31.31
N THR A 156 1.58 14.06 31.47
CA THR A 156 0.99 15.09 32.34
C THR A 156 0.45 14.54 33.66
N MET A 157 0.68 13.26 33.99
CA MET A 157 0.45 12.78 35.35
C MET A 157 1.52 13.38 36.27
N PRO A 158 1.16 14.24 37.26
CA PRO A 158 2.11 14.70 38.25
C PRO A 158 2.63 13.48 39.02
N ALA A 159 3.95 13.48 39.28
CA ALA A 159 4.52 12.57 40.26
C ALA A 159 3.75 12.76 41.57
N VAL A 160 3.10 11.69 42.04
CA VAL A 160 2.60 11.64 43.42
C VAL A 160 3.85 11.74 44.29
N PRO A 161 3.99 12.78 45.13
CA PRO A 161 5.07 12.79 46.10
C PRO A 161 4.83 11.62 47.07
N ASP A 162 5.83 10.77 47.22
CA ASP A 162 5.87 9.77 48.27
C ASP A 162 5.94 10.51 49.62
N GLU A 163 4.85 10.49 50.38
CA GLU A 163 4.86 10.76 51.83
C GLU A 163 4.77 9.44 52.60
#